data_AF-A0A9P0WVW1-F1
#
_entry.id   AF-A0A9P0WVW1-F1
#
_cell.length_a   1.000
_cell.length_b   1.000
_cell.length_c   1.000
_cell.angle_alpha   90.00
_cell.angle_beta   90.00
_cell.angle_gamma   90.00
#
_symmetry.space_group_name_H-M   'P 1'
#
loop_
_entity.id
_entity.type
_entity.pdbx_description
1 polymer ?
#
loop_
_entity_poly.entity_id
_entity_poly.type
_entity_poly.pdbx_seq_one_letter_code
_entity_poly.pdbx_strand_id
1 'polypeptide(L)'
;MLIGLVRDSVMQCFCHSCRAPVLPAVHRRGAPVKKPVGKPRTKQPKKVKFITTEIRCQEMSKGGLAYEVILAEPVGVPVPRRADSPEKTPSVEEIQEKLKAAEERRRNLEASKMAVIAQKMAKIEEASKIRSEQTNSFISATKEALDAKMDSHEEKREAYINELRARLKDHLEGVEKTRLTLEQQTSEVYKAIEDKMTTAADKRDENIKKMLERLREHEEQVRKVRAGNQERFQQLESAIQDKLQQAADRRLQLEAEQKEKLRNHNNKPAEVRSVLSAKVEEITKDIETKLTAAELNREREMQRKLDFVKKEGCIETKLTAAELNREREMQRKLDFVKKEERRAEMVRQNKSARAESEAPTN
;
A
#
# COMPACT_ATOMS: atom_id res chain seq x y z
N MET A 1 -24.90 -88.89 -51.14
CA MET A 1 -24.55 -90.33 -51.17
C MET A 1 -23.75 -90.65 -49.92
N LEU A 2 -24.23 -91.55 -49.07
CA LEU A 2 -23.44 -92.50 -48.29
C LEU A 2 -24.42 -93.42 -47.56
N ILE A 3 -24.31 -94.72 -47.85
CA ILE A 3 -25.27 -95.76 -47.47
C ILE A 3 -24.57 -96.70 -46.49
N GLY A 4 -25.31 -97.15 -45.47
CA GLY A 4 -25.14 -98.49 -44.92
C GLY A 4 -24.49 -98.58 -43.55
N LEU A 5 -25.32 -98.84 -42.54
CA LEU A 5 -25.24 -100.09 -41.78
C LEU A 5 -26.62 -100.38 -41.14
N VAL A 6 -27.08 -101.62 -41.30
CA VAL A 6 -28.37 -102.16 -40.82
C VAL A 6 -28.05 -103.26 -39.80
N ARG A 7 -29.04 -103.65 -38.98
CA ARG A 7 -29.07 -104.75 -37.97
C ARG A 7 -28.68 -104.31 -36.56
N ASP A 8 -29.30 -104.77 -35.46
CA ASP A 8 -30.45 -105.67 -35.21
C ASP A 8 -30.99 -105.32 -33.78
N SER A 9 -32.25 -105.49 -33.36
CA SER A 9 -33.54 -105.83 -34.02
C SER A 9 -34.73 -105.57 -33.05
N VAL A 10 -35.93 -106.09 -33.35
CA VAL A 10 -37.16 -106.20 -32.52
C VAL A 10 -37.94 -104.90 -32.16
N MET A 11 -38.90 -104.57 -33.02
CA MET A 11 -40.14 -103.86 -32.63
C MET A 11 -40.92 -104.68 -31.60
N GLN A 12 -41.37 -104.06 -30.51
CA GLN A 12 -42.37 -104.65 -29.61
C GLN A 12 -43.57 -103.72 -29.43
N CYS A 13 -44.76 -104.30 -29.63
CA CYS A 13 -46.01 -103.60 -29.94
C CYS A 13 -46.58 -102.79 -28.76
N PHE A 14 -47.06 -101.57 -29.07
CA PHE A 14 -47.94 -100.79 -28.20
C PHE A 14 -49.39 -101.31 -28.26
N CYS A 15 -49.76 -102.28 -27.43
CA CYS A 15 -51.17 -102.49 -27.06
C CYS A 15 -51.34 -103.20 -25.70
N HIS A 16 -52.19 -102.64 -24.84
CA HIS A 16 -52.89 -103.43 -23.83
C HIS A 16 -53.86 -104.37 -24.55
N SER A 17 -53.91 -105.65 -24.18
CA SER A 17 -54.85 -106.60 -24.84
C SER A 17 -54.55 -108.11 -24.70
N CYS A 18 -53.30 -108.57 -24.51
CA CYS A 18 -52.96 -109.99 -24.80
C CYS A 18 -51.92 -110.69 -23.88
N ARG A 19 -52.29 -111.93 -23.48
CA ARG A 19 -51.45 -113.10 -23.06
C ARG A 19 -50.80 -113.16 -21.66
N ALA A 20 -51.46 -113.93 -20.79
CA ALA A 20 -50.85 -115.07 -20.08
C ALA A 20 -50.92 -116.34 -20.97
N PRO A 21 -50.49 -117.57 -20.56
CA PRO A 21 -49.68 -118.02 -19.42
C PRO A 21 -48.39 -118.77 -19.88
N VAL A 22 -47.64 -119.51 -19.03
CA VAL A 22 -47.60 -121.01 -18.91
C VAL A 22 -46.65 -121.43 -17.75
N LEU A 23 -46.93 -122.58 -17.09
CA LEU A 23 -46.03 -123.34 -16.22
C LEU A 23 -45.21 -124.40 -17.00
N PRO A 24 -44.13 -124.98 -16.45
CA PRO A 24 -43.65 -126.32 -16.83
C PRO A 24 -43.94 -127.39 -15.75
N ALA A 25 -43.90 -128.67 -16.15
CA ALA A 25 -44.57 -129.76 -15.43
C ALA A 25 -43.66 -130.91 -14.94
N VAL A 26 -44.01 -131.44 -13.76
CA VAL A 26 -44.10 -132.87 -13.38
C VAL A 26 -43.02 -133.87 -13.84
N HIS A 27 -42.50 -134.66 -12.90
CA HIS A 27 -42.15 -136.07 -13.13
C HIS A 27 -42.73 -136.97 -12.02
N ARG A 28 -43.50 -138.01 -12.40
CA ARG A 28 -43.96 -139.10 -11.53
C ARG A 28 -43.06 -140.33 -11.72
N ARG A 29 -42.87 -141.15 -10.67
CA ARG A 29 -42.65 -142.61 -10.81
C ARG A 29 -43.43 -143.35 -9.72
N GLY A 30 -44.06 -144.47 -10.09
CA GLY A 30 -44.84 -145.32 -9.18
C GLY A 30 -44.03 -146.48 -8.59
N ALA A 31 -44.59 -147.11 -7.56
CA ALA A 31 -44.00 -148.24 -6.84
C ALA A 31 -44.10 -149.58 -7.60
N PRO A 32 -43.32 -150.59 -7.16
CA PRO A 32 -43.76 -151.98 -7.25
C PRO A 32 -43.64 -152.73 -5.91
N VAL A 33 -44.59 -153.63 -5.66
CA VAL A 33 -44.54 -154.67 -4.62
C VAL A 33 -44.49 -156.03 -5.32
N LYS A 34 -43.60 -156.94 -4.87
CA LYS A 34 -43.81 -158.41 -4.95
C LYS A 34 -42.77 -159.19 -4.11
N LYS A 35 -43.22 -160.35 -3.61
CA LYS A 35 -42.48 -161.41 -2.88
C LYS A 35 -41.90 -162.44 -3.93
N PRO A 36 -41.33 -163.65 -3.64
CA PRO A 36 -41.20 -164.35 -2.34
C PRO A 36 -39.97 -165.35 -2.18
N VAL A 37 -40.05 -166.20 -1.14
CA VAL A 37 -39.51 -167.59 -0.96
C VAL A 37 -37.99 -167.88 -1.00
N GLY A 38 -37.52 -168.43 0.12
CA GLY A 38 -36.52 -169.52 0.21
C GLY A 38 -36.92 -170.53 1.31
N LYS A 39 -36.74 -171.83 1.06
CA LYS A 39 -37.04 -172.99 1.95
C LYS A 39 -35.87 -174.00 1.83
N PRO A 40 -35.76 -175.08 2.62
CA PRO A 40 -36.20 -175.34 4.00
C PRO A 40 -35.05 -175.82 4.92
N ARG A 41 -35.27 -175.96 6.24
CA ARG A 41 -34.56 -176.99 7.02
C ARG A 41 -35.43 -177.54 8.16
N THR A 42 -35.64 -178.85 8.16
CA THR A 42 -36.40 -179.60 9.16
C THR A 42 -35.51 -180.05 10.31
N LYS A 43 -35.94 -179.81 11.56
CA LYS A 43 -35.60 -180.62 12.74
C LYS A 43 -36.79 -180.61 13.71
N GLN A 44 -37.36 -181.79 13.98
CA GLN A 44 -38.37 -182.00 15.03
C GLN A 44 -37.67 -182.29 16.39
N PRO A 45 -38.37 -182.63 17.49
CA PRO A 45 -38.92 -181.64 18.41
C PRO A 45 -38.43 -181.86 19.85
N LYS A 46 -38.46 -180.83 20.72
CA LYS A 46 -38.38 -181.04 22.18
C LYS A 46 -39.29 -180.11 22.96
N LYS A 47 -40.26 -180.74 23.64
CA LYS A 47 -40.93 -180.33 24.89
C LYS A 47 -41.59 -178.94 24.90
N VAL A 48 -42.90 -178.94 24.70
CA VAL A 48 -43.81 -177.86 25.12
C VAL A 48 -43.54 -177.53 26.59
N LYS A 49 -43.25 -176.26 26.88
CA LYS A 49 -43.27 -175.68 28.22
C LYS A 49 -44.27 -174.53 28.21
N PHE A 50 -45.21 -174.56 29.14
CA PHE A 50 -46.23 -173.53 29.29
C PHE A 50 -45.56 -172.23 29.77
N ILE A 51 -45.85 -171.11 29.10
CA ILE A 51 -45.50 -169.78 29.58
C ILE A 51 -46.74 -169.23 30.29
N THR A 52 -46.59 -168.87 31.56
CA THR A 52 -47.65 -168.32 32.40
C THR A 52 -47.78 -166.81 32.16
N THR A 53 -48.76 -166.39 31.37
CA THR A 53 -49.12 -164.97 31.24
C THR A 53 -49.69 -164.44 32.55
N GLU A 54 -49.09 -163.40 33.13
CA GLU A 54 -49.63 -162.70 34.29
C GLU A 54 -50.37 -161.44 33.83
N ILE A 55 -51.62 -161.28 34.27
CA ILE A 55 -52.44 -160.09 33.99
C ILE A 55 -52.68 -159.37 35.31
N ARG A 56 -52.17 -158.14 35.43
CA ARG A 56 -52.41 -157.28 36.59
C ARG A 56 -53.50 -156.28 36.26
N CYS A 57 -54.71 -156.52 36.77
CA CYS A 57 -55.83 -155.59 36.65
C CYS A 57 -55.70 -154.47 37.69
N GLN A 58 -55.86 -153.22 37.25
CA GLN A 58 -56.11 -152.07 38.13
C GLN A 58 -57.50 -151.53 37.86
N GLU A 59 -58.37 -151.58 38.87
CA GLU A 59 -59.74 -151.10 38.75
C GLU A 59 -59.78 -149.57 38.78
N MET A 60 -60.03 -148.96 37.62
CA MET A 60 -59.98 -147.51 37.38
C MET A 60 -61.38 -146.91 37.27
N SER A 61 -62.13 -146.93 38.39
CA SER A 61 -63.46 -146.29 38.55
C SER A 61 -64.60 -146.87 37.69
N LYS A 62 -65.84 -146.39 37.92
CA LYS A 62 -67.11 -147.00 37.46
C LYS A 62 -67.36 -147.01 35.93
N GLY A 63 -66.37 -146.72 35.09
CA GLY A 63 -66.51 -146.57 33.64
C GLY A 63 -65.64 -147.48 32.77
N GLY A 64 -64.69 -148.25 33.34
CA GLY A 64 -63.85 -149.15 32.55
C GLY A 64 -62.77 -149.86 33.37
N LEU A 65 -62.32 -151.01 32.87
CA LEU A 65 -61.24 -151.79 33.45
C LEU A 65 -59.96 -151.59 32.64
N ALA A 66 -58.87 -151.21 33.32
CA ALA A 66 -57.53 -151.21 32.76
C ALA A 66 -56.75 -152.41 33.29
N TYR A 67 -56.04 -153.13 32.42
CA TYR A 67 -55.23 -154.26 32.80
C TYR A 67 -53.89 -154.25 32.07
N GLU A 68 -52.81 -154.48 32.83
CA GLU A 68 -51.46 -154.62 32.30
C GLU A 68 -51.22 -156.11 32.02
N VAL A 69 -51.03 -156.46 30.74
CA VAL A 69 -50.71 -157.83 30.32
C VAL A 69 -49.20 -157.99 30.25
N ILE A 70 -48.63 -158.70 31.23
CA ILE A 70 -47.20 -158.97 31.30
C ILE A 70 -46.97 -160.39 30.74
N LEU A 71 -46.61 -160.45 29.46
CA LEU A 71 -46.31 -161.71 28.75
C LEU A 71 -44.97 -162.33 29.20
N ALA A 72 -44.05 -161.50 29.71
CA ALA A 72 -42.83 -161.87 30.42
C ALA A 72 -42.30 -160.63 31.18
N GLU A 73 -41.66 -160.82 32.35
CA GLU A 73 -40.97 -159.72 33.02
C GLU A 73 -39.73 -159.25 32.21
N PRO A 74 -39.42 -157.94 32.19
CA PRO A 74 -38.33 -157.39 31.38
C PRO A 74 -36.95 -157.70 31.98
N VAL A 75 -36.39 -158.86 31.64
CA VAL A 75 -35.04 -159.26 32.05
C VAL A 75 -33.98 -158.44 31.30
N GLY A 76 -33.30 -157.53 32.00
CA GLY A 76 -32.02 -156.96 31.58
C GLY A 76 -32.05 -155.68 30.72
N VAL A 77 -33.17 -154.94 30.68
CA VAL A 77 -33.23 -153.65 29.97
C VAL A 77 -33.10 -152.48 30.97
N PRO A 78 -32.08 -151.61 30.88
CA PRO A 78 -31.97 -150.45 31.76
C PRO A 78 -33.02 -149.38 31.40
N VAL A 79 -33.52 -148.67 32.43
CA VAL A 79 -34.53 -147.62 32.30
C VAL A 79 -34.09 -146.55 31.30
N PRO A 80 -34.92 -146.17 30.31
CA PRO A 80 -34.58 -145.11 29.37
C PRO A 80 -34.33 -143.78 30.07
N ARG A 81 -33.11 -143.25 29.98
CA ARG A 81 -32.83 -141.87 30.41
C ARG A 81 -33.60 -140.91 29.51
N ARG A 82 -34.45 -140.07 30.11
CA ARG A 82 -35.00 -138.90 29.40
C ARG A 82 -33.82 -137.97 29.04
N ALA A 83 -33.89 -137.32 27.89
CA ALA A 83 -32.97 -136.24 27.56
C ALA A 83 -33.14 -135.10 28.59
N ASP A 84 -32.04 -134.47 28.97
CA ASP A 84 -32.07 -133.39 29.94
C ASP A 84 -32.92 -132.22 29.43
N SER A 85 -33.93 -131.84 30.22
CA SER A 85 -34.71 -130.64 29.98
C SER A 85 -33.82 -129.40 30.21
N PRO A 86 -34.06 -128.26 29.54
CA PRO A 86 -33.21 -127.07 29.70
C PRO A 86 -33.10 -126.63 31.17
N GLU A 87 -31.92 -126.80 31.77
CA GLU A 87 -31.70 -126.64 33.22
C GLU A 87 -31.80 -125.20 33.75
N LYS A 88 -31.98 -124.20 32.88
CA LYS A 88 -32.06 -122.79 33.28
C LYS A 88 -33.33 -122.14 32.76
N THR A 89 -34.23 -121.84 33.69
CA THR A 89 -35.23 -120.77 33.49
C THR A 89 -34.46 -119.46 33.33
N PRO A 90 -34.58 -118.74 32.20
CA PRO A 90 -33.84 -117.50 31.99
C PRO A 90 -34.25 -116.44 33.03
N SER A 91 -33.29 -115.64 33.48
CA SER A 91 -33.58 -114.60 34.48
C SER A 91 -34.48 -113.52 33.89
N VAL A 92 -35.21 -112.79 34.75
CA VAL A 92 -36.08 -111.69 34.30
C VAL A 92 -35.28 -110.63 33.53
N GLU A 93 -34.03 -110.37 33.93
CA GLU A 93 -33.11 -109.45 33.27
C GLU A 93 -32.69 -109.95 31.88
N GLU A 94 -32.32 -111.24 31.73
CA GLU A 94 -31.99 -111.84 30.43
C GLU A 94 -33.18 -111.82 29.45
N ILE A 95 -34.41 -111.96 29.95
CA ILE A 95 -35.64 -111.86 29.14
C ILE A 95 -35.84 -110.40 28.70
N GLN A 96 -35.72 -109.44 29.62
CA GLN A 96 -35.84 -108.01 29.30
C GLN A 96 -34.77 -107.54 28.32
N GLU A 97 -33.53 -107.98 28.46
CA GLU A 97 -32.44 -107.65 27.54
C GLU A 97 -32.70 -108.21 26.13
N LYS A 98 -33.18 -109.46 26.01
CA LYS A 98 -33.57 -110.04 24.71
C LYS A 98 -34.72 -109.29 24.04
N LEU A 99 -35.71 -108.84 24.82
CA LEU A 99 -36.82 -108.00 24.32
C LEU A 99 -36.33 -106.61 23.90
N LYS A 100 -35.50 -105.95 24.71
CA LYS A 100 -34.90 -104.65 24.41
C LYS A 100 -34.02 -104.71 23.16
N ALA A 101 -33.20 -105.75 23.00
CA ALA A 101 -32.40 -105.98 21.80
C ALA A 101 -33.26 -106.27 20.56
N ALA A 102 -34.43 -106.90 20.70
CA ALA A 102 -35.38 -107.07 19.61
C ALA A 102 -36.06 -105.74 19.21
N GLU A 103 -36.41 -104.91 20.18
CA GLU A 103 -36.93 -103.56 19.96
C GLU A 103 -35.88 -102.63 19.33
N GLU A 104 -34.63 -102.69 19.77
CA GLU A 104 -33.53 -101.91 19.18
C GLU A 104 -33.26 -102.34 17.74
N ARG A 105 -33.28 -103.65 17.43
CA ARG A 105 -33.22 -104.14 16.03
C ARG A 105 -34.40 -103.62 15.21
N ARG A 106 -35.62 -103.61 15.76
CA ARG A 106 -36.81 -103.04 15.10
C ARG A 106 -36.62 -101.55 14.81
N ARG A 107 -36.22 -100.77 15.81
CA ARG A 107 -35.97 -99.32 15.72
C ARG A 107 -34.84 -98.97 14.75
N ASN A 108 -33.77 -99.77 14.70
CA ASN A 108 -32.66 -99.57 13.76
C ASN A 108 -33.07 -99.88 12.31
N LEU A 109 -33.91 -100.90 12.09
CA LEU A 109 -34.51 -101.17 10.77
C LEU A 109 -35.48 -100.07 10.33
N GLU A 110 -36.28 -99.52 11.25
CA GLU A 110 -37.16 -98.37 11.01
C GLU A 110 -36.34 -97.11 10.70
N ALA A 111 -35.32 -96.79 11.49
CA ALA A 111 -34.43 -95.64 11.27
C ALA A 111 -33.68 -95.77 9.93
N SER A 112 -33.19 -96.95 9.57
CA SER A 112 -32.56 -97.21 8.27
C SER A 112 -33.53 -96.98 7.10
N LYS A 113 -34.78 -97.47 7.21
CA LYS A 113 -35.84 -97.20 6.21
C LYS A 113 -36.14 -95.70 6.09
N MET A 114 -36.27 -94.99 7.22
CA MET A 114 -36.50 -93.55 7.24
C MET A 114 -35.34 -92.76 6.63
N ALA A 115 -34.09 -93.15 6.89
CA ALA A 115 -32.91 -92.54 6.28
C ALA A 115 -32.87 -92.74 4.75
N VAL A 116 -33.25 -93.93 4.25
CA VAL A 116 -33.36 -94.18 2.80
C VAL A 116 -34.49 -93.35 2.17
N ILE A 117 -35.62 -93.15 2.87
CA ILE A 117 -36.71 -92.29 2.40
C ILE A 117 -36.24 -90.83 2.37
N ALA A 118 -35.62 -90.33 3.44
CA ALA A 118 -35.08 -88.97 3.52
C ALA A 118 -34.03 -88.70 2.42
N GLN A 119 -33.13 -89.64 2.15
CA GLN A 119 -32.14 -89.52 1.07
C GLN A 119 -32.80 -89.46 -0.32
N LYS A 120 -33.94 -90.16 -0.53
CA LYS A 120 -34.70 -90.06 -1.78
C LYS A 120 -35.40 -88.71 -1.91
N MET A 121 -35.99 -88.19 -0.83
CA MET A 121 -36.60 -86.86 -0.83
C MET A 121 -35.56 -85.76 -1.12
N ALA A 122 -34.42 -85.78 -0.43
CA ALA A 122 -33.34 -84.82 -0.67
C ALA A 122 -32.82 -84.85 -2.12
N LYS A 123 -32.75 -86.02 -2.77
CA LYS A 123 -32.40 -86.12 -4.20
C LYS A 123 -33.47 -85.54 -5.13
N ILE A 124 -34.75 -85.63 -4.77
CA ILE A 124 -35.85 -85.03 -5.54
C ILE A 124 -35.84 -83.51 -5.39
N GLU A 125 -35.63 -83.01 -4.17
CA GLU A 125 -35.49 -81.59 -3.85
C GLU A 125 -34.29 -80.98 -4.58
N GLU A 126 -33.10 -81.60 -4.50
CA GLU A 126 -31.90 -81.11 -5.19
C GLU A 126 -32.07 -81.13 -6.72
N ALA A 127 -32.67 -82.18 -7.28
CA ALA A 127 -32.99 -82.20 -8.71
C ALA A 127 -34.01 -81.12 -9.10
N SER A 128 -34.91 -80.72 -8.19
CA SER A 128 -35.84 -79.60 -8.41
C SER A 128 -35.13 -78.25 -8.31
N LYS A 129 -34.23 -78.10 -7.34
CA LYS A 129 -33.39 -76.91 -7.14
C LYS A 129 -32.52 -76.66 -8.36
N ILE A 130 -31.77 -77.66 -8.84
CA ILE A 130 -30.94 -77.57 -10.06
C ILE A 130 -31.77 -77.14 -11.28
N ARG A 131 -32.98 -77.70 -11.49
CA ARG A 131 -33.87 -77.27 -12.59
C ARG A 131 -34.31 -75.81 -12.45
N SER A 132 -34.58 -75.35 -11.24
CA SER A 132 -34.94 -73.94 -10.99
C SER A 132 -33.74 -73.00 -11.19
N GLU A 133 -32.53 -73.41 -10.75
CA GLU A 133 -31.29 -72.65 -10.91
C GLU A 133 -30.89 -72.52 -12.39
N GLN A 134 -31.02 -73.60 -13.18
CA GLN A 134 -30.80 -73.57 -14.63
C GLN A 134 -31.80 -72.65 -15.34
N THR A 135 -33.09 -72.73 -15.00
CA THR A 135 -34.13 -71.84 -15.53
C THR A 135 -33.84 -70.38 -15.20
N ASN A 136 -33.52 -70.07 -13.94
CA ASN A 136 -33.21 -68.72 -13.49
C ASN A 136 -31.91 -68.18 -14.14
N SER A 137 -30.88 -69.02 -14.29
CA SER A 137 -29.63 -68.65 -14.97
C SER A 137 -29.87 -68.32 -16.45
N PHE A 138 -30.71 -69.11 -17.13
CA PHE A 138 -31.09 -68.84 -18.52
C PHE A 138 -31.88 -67.52 -18.65
N ILE A 139 -32.80 -67.24 -17.73
CA ILE A 139 -33.55 -65.98 -17.70
C ILE A 139 -32.61 -64.79 -17.46
N SER A 140 -31.71 -64.87 -16.48
CA SER A 140 -30.75 -63.79 -16.16
C SER A 140 -29.81 -63.53 -17.35
N ALA A 141 -29.15 -64.57 -17.88
CA ALA A 141 -28.25 -64.44 -19.01
C ALA A 141 -28.93 -63.92 -20.28
N THR A 142 -30.19 -64.31 -20.54
CA THR A 142 -30.95 -63.80 -21.69
C THR A 142 -31.34 -62.34 -21.50
N LYS A 143 -31.68 -61.93 -20.27
CA LYS A 143 -31.98 -60.54 -19.93
C LYS A 143 -30.73 -59.67 -20.04
N GLU A 144 -29.63 -60.06 -19.40
CA GLU A 144 -28.33 -59.35 -19.45
C GLU A 144 -27.82 -59.21 -20.89
N ALA A 145 -28.00 -60.23 -21.74
CA ALA A 145 -27.64 -60.18 -23.15
C ALA A 145 -28.57 -59.31 -24.02
N LEU A 146 -29.78 -58.97 -23.54
CA LEU A 146 -30.65 -57.98 -24.15
C LEU A 146 -30.29 -56.58 -23.67
N ASP A 147 -30.19 -56.39 -22.35
CA ASP A 147 -29.81 -55.13 -21.71
C ASP A 147 -28.48 -54.60 -22.30
N ALA A 148 -27.43 -55.44 -22.35
CA ALA A 148 -26.13 -55.08 -22.94
C ALA A 148 -26.18 -54.74 -24.45
N LYS A 149 -27.17 -55.24 -25.20
CA LYS A 149 -27.38 -54.85 -26.62
C LYS A 149 -28.07 -53.50 -26.74
N MET A 150 -29.00 -53.20 -25.83
CA MET A 150 -29.64 -51.89 -25.75
C MET A 150 -28.61 -50.83 -25.34
N ASP A 151 -27.86 -51.07 -24.27
CA ASP A 151 -26.78 -50.20 -23.80
C ASP A 151 -25.77 -49.92 -24.91
N SER A 152 -25.26 -50.97 -25.58
CA SER A 152 -24.31 -50.79 -26.70
C SER A 152 -24.88 -50.05 -27.92
N HIS A 153 -26.20 -50.06 -28.10
CA HIS A 153 -26.87 -49.26 -29.14
C HIS A 153 -27.03 -47.80 -28.70
N GLU A 154 -27.40 -47.56 -27.45
CA GLU A 154 -27.49 -46.21 -26.86
C GLU A 154 -26.13 -45.52 -26.81
N GLU A 155 -25.07 -46.22 -26.37
CA GLU A 155 -23.68 -45.74 -26.39
C GLU A 155 -23.24 -45.30 -27.79
N LYS A 156 -23.49 -46.13 -28.82
CA LYS A 156 -23.16 -45.80 -30.22
C LYS A 156 -23.94 -44.58 -30.72
N ARG A 157 -25.23 -44.49 -30.35
CA ARG A 157 -26.10 -43.37 -30.72
C ARG A 157 -25.64 -42.07 -30.06
N GLU A 158 -25.36 -42.07 -28.76
CA GLU A 158 -24.87 -40.89 -28.05
C GLU A 158 -23.43 -40.54 -28.45
N ALA A 159 -22.56 -41.50 -28.74
CA ALA A 159 -21.23 -41.24 -29.31
C ALA A 159 -21.32 -40.49 -30.65
N TYR A 160 -22.18 -40.95 -31.58
CA TYR A 160 -22.42 -40.26 -32.85
C TYR A 160 -22.99 -38.84 -32.67
N ILE A 161 -23.97 -38.68 -31.77
CA ILE A 161 -24.55 -37.36 -31.47
C ILE A 161 -23.51 -36.44 -30.84
N ASN A 162 -22.66 -36.94 -29.95
CA ASN A 162 -21.61 -36.16 -29.30
C ASN A 162 -20.48 -35.79 -30.26
N GLU A 163 -20.11 -36.66 -31.20
CA GLU A 163 -19.18 -36.33 -32.29
C GLU A 163 -19.74 -35.21 -33.18
N LEU A 164 -21.04 -35.26 -33.52
CA LEU A 164 -21.70 -34.21 -34.29
C LEU A 164 -21.77 -32.88 -33.50
N ARG A 165 -22.09 -32.93 -32.21
CA ARG A 165 -22.07 -31.76 -31.30
C ARG A 165 -20.66 -31.15 -31.22
N ALA A 166 -19.61 -31.97 -31.12
CA ALA A 166 -18.22 -31.52 -31.10
C ALA A 166 -17.85 -30.79 -32.40
N ARG A 167 -18.11 -31.40 -33.56
CA ARG A 167 -17.86 -30.77 -34.87
C ARG A 167 -18.60 -29.44 -35.07
N LEU A 168 -19.83 -29.33 -34.55
CA LEU A 168 -20.59 -28.07 -34.57
C LEU A 168 -19.98 -27.02 -33.62
N LYS A 169 -19.52 -27.42 -32.43
CA LYS A 169 -18.82 -26.54 -31.48
C LYS A 169 -17.52 -26.00 -32.07
N ASP A 170 -16.68 -26.86 -32.65
CA ASP A 170 -15.42 -26.47 -33.30
C ASP A 170 -15.67 -25.49 -34.46
N HIS A 171 -16.75 -25.70 -35.24
CA HIS A 171 -17.14 -24.77 -36.30
C HIS A 171 -17.55 -23.40 -35.75
N LEU A 172 -18.35 -23.35 -34.69
CA LEU A 172 -18.74 -22.10 -34.03
C LEU A 172 -17.54 -21.35 -33.44
N GLU A 173 -16.60 -22.06 -32.82
CA GLU A 173 -15.33 -21.48 -32.33
C GLU A 173 -14.48 -20.93 -33.49
N GLY A 174 -14.45 -21.62 -34.64
CA GLY A 174 -13.79 -21.12 -35.86
C GLY A 174 -14.44 -19.86 -36.45
N VAL A 175 -15.77 -19.78 -36.45
CA VAL A 175 -16.53 -18.58 -36.86
C VAL A 175 -16.25 -17.42 -35.91
N GLU A 176 -16.30 -17.65 -34.58
CA GLU A 176 -16.06 -16.60 -33.59
C GLU A 176 -14.61 -16.08 -33.63
N LYS A 177 -13.62 -16.98 -33.80
CA LYS A 177 -12.23 -16.59 -34.03
C LYS A 177 -12.07 -15.71 -35.28
N THR A 178 -12.81 -16.02 -36.34
CA THR A 178 -12.81 -15.22 -37.58
C THR A 178 -13.44 -13.85 -37.34
N ARG A 179 -14.57 -13.79 -36.61
CA ARG A 179 -15.24 -12.54 -36.20
C ARG A 179 -14.29 -11.63 -35.41
N LEU A 180 -13.66 -12.16 -34.36
CA LEU A 180 -12.70 -11.45 -33.52
C LEU A 180 -11.48 -10.95 -34.33
N THR A 181 -10.97 -11.76 -35.26
CA THR A 181 -9.84 -11.35 -36.12
C THR A 181 -10.21 -10.18 -37.02
N LEU A 182 -11.41 -10.19 -37.63
CA LEU A 182 -11.89 -9.09 -38.46
C LEU A 182 -12.19 -7.82 -37.64
N GLU A 183 -12.73 -7.97 -36.43
CA GLU A 183 -12.97 -6.87 -35.49
C GLU A 183 -11.65 -6.21 -35.06
N GLN A 184 -10.63 -7.02 -34.73
CA GLN A 184 -9.28 -6.53 -34.41
C GLN A 184 -8.65 -5.80 -35.60
N GLN A 185 -8.64 -6.39 -36.80
CA GLN A 185 -8.11 -5.75 -38.01
C GLN A 185 -8.80 -4.41 -38.30
N THR A 186 -10.12 -4.35 -38.11
CA THR A 186 -10.91 -3.13 -38.27
C THR A 186 -10.51 -2.07 -37.25
N SER A 187 -10.35 -2.45 -35.97
CA SER A 187 -9.87 -1.55 -34.91
C SER A 187 -8.46 -1.02 -35.17
N GLU A 188 -7.54 -1.88 -35.62
CA GLU A 188 -6.17 -1.50 -35.99
C GLU A 188 -6.14 -0.49 -37.15
N VAL A 189 -7.00 -0.68 -38.17
CA VAL A 189 -7.15 0.28 -39.28
C VAL A 189 -7.71 1.61 -38.79
N TYR A 190 -8.74 1.62 -37.94
CA TYR A 190 -9.28 2.86 -37.36
C TYR A 190 -8.22 3.63 -36.56
N LYS A 191 -7.50 2.94 -35.67
CA LYS A 191 -6.42 3.55 -34.89
C LYS A 191 -5.30 4.09 -35.78
N ALA A 192 -4.89 3.35 -36.81
CA ALA A 192 -3.86 3.80 -37.75
C ALA A 192 -4.29 5.02 -38.59
N ILE A 193 -5.59 5.25 -38.77
CA ILE A 193 -6.13 6.48 -39.38
C ILE A 193 -6.11 7.63 -38.35
N GLU A 194 -6.56 7.38 -37.12
CA GLU A 194 -6.54 8.35 -36.03
C GLU A 194 -5.12 8.86 -35.73
N ASP A 195 -4.15 7.95 -35.54
CA ASP A 195 -2.73 8.27 -35.31
C ASP A 195 -2.12 9.11 -36.46
N LYS A 196 -2.57 8.90 -37.71
CA LYS A 196 -2.14 9.73 -38.85
C LYS A 196 -2.78 11.12 -38.83
N MET A 197 -4.06 11.21 -38.48
CA MET A 197 -4.79 12.48 -38.41
C MET A 197 -4.29 13.37 -37.27
N THR A 198 -4.01 12.79 -36.10
CA THR A 198 -3.39 13.49 -34.95
C THR A 198 -1.97 13.93 -35.29
N THR A 199 -1.11 13.03 -35.77
CA THR A 199 0.26 13.38 -36.23
C THR A 199 0.26 14.49 -37.29
N ALA A 200 -0.74 14.50 -38.19
CA ALA A 200 -0.90 15.55 -39.19
C ALA A 200 -1.47 16.85 -38.62
N ALA A 201 -2.21 16.83 -37.52
CA ALA A 201 -2.61 18.00 -36.75
C ALA A 201 -1.42 18.60 -36.00
N ASP A 202 -0.72 17.80 -35.20
CA ASP A 202 0.45 18.23 -34.42
C ASP A 202 1.52 18.89 -35.30
N LYS A 203 1.77 18.34 -36.49
CA LYS A 203 2.71 18.91 -37.48
C LYS A 203 2.24 20.25 -38.06
N ARG A 204 0.93 20.45 -38.24
CA ARG A 204 0.36 21.74 -38.68
C ARG A 204 0.47 22.77 -37.56
N ASP A 205 0.10 22.38 -36.34
CA ASP A 205 0.05 23.27 -35.19
C ASP A 205 1.46 23.68 -34.75
N GLU A 206 2.44 22.77 -34.74
CA GLU A 206 3.86 23.11 -34.53
C GLU A 206 4.45 23.99 -35.64
N ASN A 207 3.99 23.88 -36.89
CA ASN A 207 4.41 24.77 -37.96
C ASN A 207 3.86 26.19 -37.75
N ILE A 208 2.56 26.31 -37.45
CA ILE A 208 1.89 27.58 -37.14
C ILE A 208 2.52 28.23 -35.91
N LYS A 209 2.74 27.47 -34.83
CA LYS A 209 3.40 27.92 -33.61
C LYS A 209 4.79 28.51 -33.88
N LYS A 210 5.63 27.85 -34.69
CA LYS A 210 6.95 28.37 -35.09
C LYS A 210 6.86 29.65 -35.93
N MET A 211 5.81 29.80 -36.75
CA MET A 211 5.56 31.05 -37.48
C MET A 211 5.16 32.18 -36.53
N LEU A 212 4.24 31.93 -35.59
CA LEU A 212 3.80 32.89 -34.57
C LEU A 212 4.92 33.26 -33.60
N GLU A 213 5.82 32.34 -33.28
CA GLU A 213 6.99 32.59 -32.44
C GLU A 213 7.97 33.57 -33.10
N ARG A 214 8.34 33.33 -34.37
CA ARG A 214 9.16 34.26 -35.17
C ARG A 214 8.54 35.66 -35.30
N LEU A 215 7.21 35.73 -35.44
CA LEU A 215 6.50 37.02 -35.47
C LEU A 215 6.57 37.74 -34.11
N ARG A 216 6.41 37.03 -33.00
CA ARG A 216 6.57 37.59 -31.64
C ARG A 216 8.00 38.05 -31.36
N GLU A 217 9.02 37.28 -31.77
CA GLU A 217 10.43 37.68 -31.69
C GLU A 217 10.68 38.98 -32.46
N HIS A 218 10.15 39.09 -33.68
CA HIS A 218 10.25 40.30 -34.49
C HIS A 218 9.55 41.50 -33.86
N GLU A 219 8.33 41.33 -33.33
CA GLU A 219 7.62 42.38 -32.58
C GLU A 219 8.38 42.82 -31.32
N GLU A 220 8.99 41.89 -30.60
CA GLU A 220 9.84 42.20 -29.44
C GLU A 220 11.09 42.97 -29.85
N GLN A 221 11.74 42.60 -30.96
CA GLN A 221 12.88 43.33 -31.48
C GLN A 221 12.49 44.75 -31.92
N VAL A 222 11.34 44.92 -32.58
CA VAL A 222 10.79 46.25 -32.91
C VAL A 222 10.51 47.05 -31.62
N ARG A 223 9.96 46.42 -30.58
CA ARG A 223 9.72 47.05 -29.27
C ARG A 223 11.03 47.51 -28.62
N LYS A 224 12.08 46.67 -28.61
CA LYS A 224 13.42 46.99 -28.10
C LYS A 224 14.04 48.17 -28.84
N VAL A 225 13.98 48.18 -30.17
CA VAL A 225 14.49 49.30 -30.99
C VAL A 225 13.71 50.60 -30.72
N ARG A 226 12.38 50.53 -30.59
CA ARG A 226 11.56 51.71 -30.23
C ARG A 226 11.92 52.25 -28.85
N ALA A 227 12.02 51.39 -27.83
CA ALA A 227 12.39 51.78 -26.48
C ALA A 227 13.81 52.40 -26.42
N GLY A 228 14.82 51.74 -27.01
CA GLY A 228 16.19 52.26 -27.04
C GLY A 228 16.32 53.58 -27.82
N ASN A 229 15.50 53.81 -28.84
CA ASN A 229 15.43 55.11 -29.51
C ASN A 229 14.74 56.16 -28.61
N GLN A 230 13.66 55.80 -27.91
CA GLN A 230 12.97 56.69 -26.97
C GLN A 230 13.88 57.14 -25.82
N GLU A 231 14.66 56.23 -25.24
CA GLU A 231 15.67 56.54 -24.22
C GLU A 231 16.73 57.53 -24.74
N ARG A 232 17.23 57.30 -25.97
CA ARG A 232 18.17 58.24 -26.61
C ARG A 232 17.56 59.62 -26.85
N PHE A 233 16.29 59.70 -27.25
CA PHE A 233 15.59 60.97 -27.39
C PHE A 233 15.44 61.68 -26.04
N GLN A 234 15.07 60.98 -24.97
CA GLN A 234 14.97 61.53 -23.61
C GLN A 234 16.33 62.01 -23.08
N GLN A 235 17.41 61.27 -23.33
CA GLN A 235 18.77 61.69 -22.97
C GLN A 235 19.20 62.96 -23.72
N LEU A 236 18.89 63.06 -25.02
CA LEU A 236 19.16 64.27 -25.81
C LEU A 236 18.32 65.46 -25.35
N GLU A 237 17.04 65.23 -25.02
CA GLU A 237 16.13 66.25 -24.51
C GLU A 237 16.62 66.80 -23.15
N SER A 238 16.96 65.91 -22.20
CA SER A 238 17.58 66.28 -20.91
C SER A 238 18.88 67.06 -21.12
N ALA A 239 19.77 66.59 -22.00
CA ALA A 239 21.05 67.28 -22.26
C ALA A 239 20.87 68.66 -22.92
N ILE A 240 19.79 68.87 -23.68
CA ILE A 240 19.42 70.19 -24.21
C ILE A 240 18.86 71.08 -23.10
N GLN A 241 17.95 70.55 -22.27
CA GLN A 241 17.39 71.27 -21.12
C GLN A 241 18.49 71.70 -20.13
N ASP A 242 19.41 70.80 -19.78
CA ASP A 242 20.56 71.10 -18.90
C ASP A 242 21.46 72.20 -19.47
N LYS A 243 21.71 72.19 -20.79
CA LYS A 243 22.49 73.26 -21.44
C LYS A 243 21.76 74.60 -21.44
N LEU A 244 20.45 74.60 -21.64
CA LEU A 244 19.63 75.81 -21.56
C LEU A 244 19.60 76.36 -20.12
N GLN A 245 19.47 75.48 -19.12
CA GLN A 245 19.51 75.85 -17.71
C GLN A 245 20.89 76.43 -17.33
N GLN A 246 21.99 75.75 -17.67
CA GLN A 246 23.34 76.25 -17.45
C GLN A 246 23.59 77.60 -18.14
N ALA A 247 23.03 77.83 -19.34
CA ALA A 247 23.12 79.11 -20.02
C ALA A 247 22.31 80.22 -19.31
N ALA A 248 21.13 79.88 -18.78
CA ALA A 248 20.31 80.79 -17.97
C ALA A 248 20.99 81.13 -16.63
N ASP A 249 21.55 80.14 -15.94
CA ASP A 249 22.26 80.31 -14.66
C ASP A 249 23.52 81.17 -14.85
N ARG A 250 24.32 80.91 -15.89
CA ARG A 250 25.46 81.78 -16.24
C ARG A 250 25.04 83.21 -16.55
N ARG A 251 23.91 83.42 -17.22
CA ARG A 251 23.36 84.77 -17.48
C ARG A 251 22.97 85.45 -16.16
N LEU A 252 22.30 84.74 -15.25
CA LEU A 252 21.93 85.25 -13.92
C LEU A 252 23.16 85.55 -13.05
N GLN A 253 24.20 84.71 -13.10
CA GLN A 253 25.48 84.93 -12.42
C GLN A 253 26.17 86.19 -12.94
N LEU A 254 26.30 86.34 -14.26
CA LEU A 254 26.89 87.55 -14.87
C LEU A 254 26.09 88.81 -14.55
N GLU A 255 24.76 88.74 -14.53
CA GLU A 255 23.89 89.84 -14.14
C GLU A 255 24.04 90.18 -12.64
N ALA A 256 24.15 89.18 -11.77
CA ALA A 256 24.40 89.36 -10.34
C ALA A 256 25.78 89.98 -10.08
N GLU A 257 26.84 89.48 -10.73
CA GLU A 257 28.18 90.07 -10.68
C GLU A 257 28.19 91.52 -11.16
N GLN A 258 27.48 91.85 -12.24
CA GLN A 258 27.37 93.24 -12.72
C GLN A 258 26.62 94.11 -11.71
N LYS A 259 25.51 93.63 -11.14
CA LYS A 259 24.78 94.33 -10.07
C LYS A 259 25.65 94.53 -8.82
N GLU A 260 26.47 93.57 -8.45
CA GLU A 260 27.40 93.68 -7.32
C GLU A 260 28.53 94.68 -7.61
N LYS A 261 29.15 94.62 -8.81
CA LYS A 261 30.14 95.60 -9.27
C LYS A 261 29.56 97.03 -9.25
N LEU A 262 28.30 97.21 -9.65
CA LEU A 262 27.58 98.49 -9.56
C LEU A 262 27.28 98.91 -8.11
N ARG A 263 26.84 97.99 -7.23
CA ARG A 263 26.67 98.27 -5.79
C ARG A 263 27.99 98.72 -5.15
N ASN A 264 29.08 98.01 -5.42
CA ASN A 264 30.41 98.35 -4.91
C ASN A 264 30.91 99.69 -5.48
N HIS A 265 30.62 100.00 -6.76
CA HIS A 265 30.92 101.31 -7.32
C HIS A 265 30.10 102.45 -6.70
N ASN A 266 28.82 102.22 -6.36
CA ASN A 266 27.96 103.20 -5.69
C ASN A 266 28.28 103.36 -4.19
N ASN A 267 28.78 102.30 -3.53
CA ASN A 267 29.20 102.34 -2.13
C ASN A 267 30.55 103.05 -1.96
N LYS A 268 31.50 102.88 -2.89
CA LYS A 268 32.81 103.57 -2.86
C LYS A 268 32.74 105.09 -2.61
N PRO A 269 31.90 105.90 -3.29
CA PRO A 269 31.77 107.31 -2.97
C PRO A 269 31.07 107.57 -1.62
N ALA A 270 30.27 106.63 -1.10
CA ALA A 270 29.73 106.74 0.26
C ALA A 270 30.82 106.45 1.32
N GLU A 271 31.65 105.42 1.11
CA GLU A 271 32.83 105.13 1.94
C GLU A 271 33.84 106.28 1.90
N VAL A 272 34.16 106.80 0.71
CA VAL A 272 35.05 107.96 0.54
C VAL A 272 34.46 109.21 1.21
N ARG A 273 33.15 109.46 1.10
CA ARG A 273 32.48 110.54 1.87
C ARG A 273 32.57 110.32 3.37
N SER A 274 32.40 109.09 3.86
CA SER A 274 32.52 108.76 5.29
C SER A 274 33.95 108.99 5.81
N VAL A 275 34.96 108.53 5.07
CA VAL A 275 36.39 108.76 5.40
C VAL A 275 36.76 110.24 5.32
N LEU A 276 36.23 110.99 4.35
CA LEU A 276 36.40 112.44 4.28
C LEU A 276 35.70 113.15 5.44
N SER A 277 34.47 112.75 5.82
CA SER A 277 33.77 113.30 6.99
C SER A 277 34.57 113.06 8.26
N ALA A 278 35.03 111.82 8.49
CA ALA A 278 35.85 111.48 9.64
C ALA A 278 37.16 112.30 9.69
N LYS A 279 37.82 112.53 8.55
CA LYS A 279 39.01 113.41 8.48
C LYS A 279 38.68 114.88 8.70
N VAL A 280 37.53 115.37 8.22
CA VAL A 280 37.08 116.74 8.50
C VAL A 280 36.76 116.91 9.98
N GLU A 281 36.11 115.93 10.62
CA GLU A 281 35.87 115.91 12.07
C GLU A 281 37.18 115.85 12.88
N GLU A 282 38.16 115.06 12.44
CA GLU A 282 39.49 114.98 13.05
C GLU A 282 40.24 116.32 12.95
N ILE A 283 40.28 116.92 11.75
CA ILE A 283 40.87 118.24 11.52
C ILE A 283 40.14 119.32 12.33
N THR A 284 38.80 119.25 12.43
CA THR A 284 38.01 120.21 13.22
C THR A 284 38.37 120.12 14.69
N LYS A 285 38.48 118.92 15.26
CA LYS A 285 38.94 118.69 16.65
C LYS A 285 40.38 119.16 16.88
N ASP A 286 41.28 118.95 15.91
CA ASP A 286 42.67 119.42 15.98
C ASP A 286 42.77 120.96 15.88
N ILE A 287 41.86 121.60 15.12
CA ILE A 287 41.72 123.07 15.09
C ILE A 287 41.11 123.59 16.41
N GLU A 288 40.05 122.98 16.93
CA GLU A 288 39.42 123.36 18.21
C GLU A 288 40.41 123.25 19.39
N THR A 289 41.20 122.17 19.45
CA THR A 289 42.25 122.01 20.48
C THR A 289 43.39 123.02 20.32
N LYS A 290 43.76 123.39 19.09
CA LYS A 290 44.74 124.48 18.84
C LYS A 290 44.20 125.86 19.19
N LEU A 291 42.92 126.14 18.89
CA LEU A 291 42.27 127.40 19.23
C LEU A 291 42.13 127.56 20.74
N THR A 292 41.60 126.56 21.44
CA THR A 292 41.48 126.57 22.92
C THR A 292 42.86 126.66 23.59
N ALA A 293 43.90 126.00 23.07
CA ALA A 293 45.27 126.17 23.56
C ALA A 293 45.83 127.59 23.30
N ALA A 294 45.49 128.22 22.17
CA ALA A 294 45.88 129.59 21.86
C ALA A 294 45.13 130.62 22.73
N GLU A 295 43.85 130.38 23.03
CA GLU A 295 43.04 131.18 23.96
C GLU A 295 43.61 131.08 25.38
N LEU A 296 43.86 129.88 25.89
CA LEU A 296 44.49 129.67 27.20
C LEU A 296 45.88 130.33 27.29
N ASN A 297 46.65 130.33 26.22
CA ASN A 297 47.94 131.03 26.18
C ASN A 297 47.80 132.55 26.11
N ARG A 298 46.82 133.10 25.38
CA ARG A 298 46.49 134.54 25.41
C ARG A 298 46.01 134.98 26.78
N GLU A 299 45.19 134.18 27.45
CA GLU A 299 44.69 134.45 28.81
C GLU A 299 45.86 134.46 29.82
N ARG A 300 46.77 133.47 29.74
CA ARG A 300 48.03 133.47 30.50
C ARG A 300 48.92 134.67 30.19
N GLU A 301 48.99 135.13 28.94
CA GLU A 301 49.79 136.30 28.55
C GLU A 301 49.16 137.61 29.04
N MET A 302 47.83 137.75 28.97
CA MET A 302 47.07 138.85 29.57
C MET A 302 47.30 138.92 31.08
N GLN A 303 47.26 137.77 31.76
CA GLN A 303 47.53 137.69 33.21
C GLN A 303 48.97 138.16 33.53
N ARG A 304 49.97 137.71 32.76
CA ARG A 304 51.36 138.16 32.91
C ARG A 304 51.53 139.66 32.67
N LYS A 305 50.81 140.25 31.70
CA LYS A 305 50.84 141.70 31.43
C LYS A 305 50.18 142.49 32.56
N LEU A 306 49.08 142.01 33.12
CA LEU A 306 48.44 142.58 34.32
C LEU A 306 49.40 142.61 35.53
N ASP A 307 50.17 141.53 35.73
CA ASP A 307 51.15 141.47 36.82
C ASP A 307 52.42 142.29 36.54
N PHE A 308 52.75 142.56 35.27
CA PHE A 308 53.82 143.49 34.89
C PHE A 308 53.42 144.96 35.13
N VAL A 309 52.21 145.37 34.73
CA VAL A 309 51.70 146.74 34.97
C VAL A 309 51.63 147.07 36.47
N LYS A 310 51.23 146.10 37.31
CA LYS A 310 51.29 146.25 38.78
C LYS A 310 52.70 146.46 39.32
N LYS A 311 53.74 145.93 38.65
CA LYS A 311 55.15 146.17 39.00
C LYS A 311 55.63 147.53 38.52
N GLU A 312 55.26 147.99 37.33
CA GLU A 312 55.67 149.30 36.82
C GLU A 312 55.10 150.45 37.66
N GLY A 313 53.85 150.39 38.11
CA GLY A 313 53.30 151.41 39.02
C GLY A 313 54.06 151.53 40.36
N CYS A 314 54.77 150.48 40.78
CA CYS A 314 55.65 150.46 41.96
C CYS A 314 57.07 150.98 41.67
N ILE A 315 57.45 151.11 40.39
CA ILE A 315 58.73 151.67 39.94
C ILE A 315 58.55 153.15 39.58
N GLU A 316 57.46 153.52 38.91
CA GLU A 316 57.13 154.91 38.53
C GLU A 316 56.95 155.82 39.76
N THR A 317 56.31 155.32 40.82
CA THR A 317 56.23 156.01 42.13
C THR A 317 57.59 156.19 42.82
N LYS A 318 58.59 155.34 42.51
CA LYS A 318 59.97 155.49 43.02
C LYS A 318 60.81 156.42 42.13
N LEU A 319 60.57 156.43 40.83
CA LEU A 319 61.25 157.32 39.88
C LEU A 319 60.80 158.78 40.04
N THR A 320 59.49 159.05 40.13
CA THR A 320 58.96 160.39 40.41
C THR A 320 59.48 160.97 41.74
N ALA A 321 59.62 160.15 42.78
CA ALA A 321 60.25 160.54 44.05
C ALA A 321 61.76 160.85 43.92
N ALA A 322 62.46 160.22 42.98
CA ALA A 322 63.87 160.47 42.69
C ALA A 322 64.07 161.72 41.81
N GLU A 323 63.20 161.93 40.82
CA GLU A 323 63.23 163.09 39.92
C GLU A 323 62.93 164.40 40.66
N LEU A 324 61.93 164.42 41.55
CA LEU A 324 61.62 165.60 42.38
C LEU A 324 62.82 166.04 43.25
N ASN A 325 63.68 165.10 43.67
CA ASN A 325 64.91 165.41 44.40
C ASN A 325 66.03 165.94 43.48
N ARG A 326 66.18 165.37 42.27
CA ARG A 326 67.12 165.88 41.27
C ARG A 326 66.74 167.28 40.77
N GLU A 327 65.46 167.54 40.56
CA GLU A 327 64.95 168.84 40.11
C GLU A 327 65.23 169.93 41.16
N ARG A 328 65.02 169.63 42.45
CA ARG A 328 65.41 170.52 43.56
C ARG A 328 66.92 170.80 43.63
N GLU A 329 67.77 169.86 43.22
CA GLU A 329 69.22 170.06 43.17
C GLU A 329 69.65 170.87 41.92
N MET A 330 69.06 170.58 40.76
CA MET A 330 69.30 171.30 39.52
C MET A 330 68.82 172.76 39.60
N GLN A 331 67.68 173.02 40.24
CA GLN A 331 67.16 174.38 40.40
C GLN A 331 68.12 175.26 41.23
N ARG A 332 68.76 174.70 42.27
CA ARG A 332 69.80 175.39 43.05
C ARG A 332 71.04 175.74 42.21
N LYS A 333 71.37 174.94 41.18
CA LYS A 333 72.47 175.21 40.24
C LYS A 333 72.07 176.27 39.21
N LEU A 334 70.81 176.23 38.76
CA LEU A 334 70.20 177.23 37.87
C LEU A 334 70.30 178.66 38.44
N ASP A 335 70.10 178.83 39.74
CA ASP A 335 70.16 180.14 40.39
C ASP A 335 71.60 180.63 40.66
N PHE A 336 72.59 179.73 40.76
CA PHE A 336 74.00 180.12 40.87
C PHE A 336 74.55 180.63 39.54
N VAL A 337 74.33 179.89 38.45
CA VAL A 337 74.85 180.27 37.12
C VAL A 337 74.23 181.58 36.61
N LYS A 338 72.92 181.77 36.78
CA LYS A 338 72.24 183.04 36.43
C LYS A 338 72.77 184.25 37.21
N LYS A 339 73.40 184.05 38.36
CA LYS A 339 74.02 185.12 39.16
C LYS A 339 75.40 185.53 38.64
N GLU A 340 76.15 184.58 38.09
CA GLU A 340 77.41 184.84 37.36
C GLU A 340 77.14 185.47 35.99
N GLU A 341 76.13 185.00 35.25
CA GLU A 341 75.89 185.50 33.90
C GLU A 341 75.44 186.97 33.89
N ARG A 342 74.62 187.41 34.87
CA ARG A 342 74.31 188.84 35.09
C ARG A 342 75.55 189.68 35.45
N ARG A 343 76.59 189.11 36.06
CA ARG A 343 77.88 189.81 36.25
C ARG A 343 78.63 189.94 34.92
N ALA A 344 78.65 188.89 34.10
CA ALA A 344 79.27 188.93 32.77
C ALA A 344 78.54 189.88 31.79
N GLU A 345 77.23 190.02 31.93
CA GLU A 345 76.40 190.96 31.18
C GLU A 345 76.72 192.42 31.57
N MET A 346 76.86 192.71 32.86
CA MET A 346 77.29 194.02 33.36
C MET A 346 78.70 194.41 32.88
N VAL A 347 79.64 193.46 32.80
CA VAL A 347 81.00 193.72 32.27
C VAL A 347 80.99 194.00 30.76
N ARG A 348 80.12 193.33 29.99
CA ARG A 348 80.00 193.59 28.54
C ARG A 348 79.27 194.89 28.23
N GLN A 349 78.26 195.28 29.01
CA GLN A 349 77.62 196.61 28.89
C GLN A 349 78.56 197.77 29.27
N ASN A 350 79.48 197.55 30.22
CA ASN A 350 80.58 198.51 30.45
C ASN A 350 81.58 198.60 29.28
N LYS A 351 81.55 197.66 28.32
CA LYS A 351 82.39 197.70 27.12
C LYS A 351 81.70 198.34 25.91
N SER A 352 80.35 198.33 25.82
CA SER A 352 79.63 199.09 24.79
C SER A 352 79.84 200.60 24.93
N ALA A 353 80.01 201.12 26.16
CA ALA A 353 80.06 202.56 26.42
C ALA A 353 81.37 203.28 26.02
N ARG A 354 82.28 202.66 25.25
CA ARG A 354 83.63 203.23 24.99
C ARG A 354 84.08 203.28 23.51
N ALA A 355 83.20 202.98 22.57
CA ALA A 355 83.51 203.05 21.12
C ALA A 355 82.45 203.80 20.29
N GLU A 356 81.18 203.84 20.71
CA GLU A 356 80.12 204.60 20.02
C GLU A 356 80.02 206.07 20.46
N SER A 357 81.14 206.67 20.90
CA SER A 357 81.24 208.11 21.22
C SER A 357 82.29 208.87 20.40
N GLU A 358 82.70 208.33 19.25
CA GLU A 358 83.01 209.10 18.05
C GLU A 358 81.95 208.70 17.00
N ALA A 359 80.72 209.19 17.12
CA ALA A 359 80.22 210.44 16.53
C ALA A 359 79.51 210.21 15.16
N PRO A 360 78.46 210.98 14.80
CA PRO A 360 77.34 210.42 14.03
C PRO A 360 77.05 211.11 12.68
N THR A 361 75.89 210.79 12.10
CA THR A 361 75.18 211.47 10.98
C THR A 361 75.77 211.38 9.58
N ASN A 362 75.49 210.27 8.88
CA ASN A 362 74.52 210.23 7.76
C ASN A 362 74.15 208.78 7.41
#